data_AF-A0A5P9CPC0-F1
#
_entry.id   AF-A0A5P9CPC0-F1
#
_cell.length_a   1.000
_cell.length_b   1.000
_cell.length_c   1.000
_cell.angle_alpha   90.00
_cell.angle_beta   90.00
_cell.angle_gamma   90.00
#
_symmetry.space_group_name_H-M   'P 1'
#
loop_
_entity.id
_entity.type
_entity.pdbx_description
1 polymer ?
#
loop_
_entity_poly.entity_id
_entity_poly.type
_entity_poly.pdbx_seq_one_letter_code
_entity_poly.pdbx_strand_id
1 'polypeptide(L)'
;MKRLNLITIGMVAALSGSYVYAGKMISTEEYQALLPQNSSYDINLATNTTVDYHCDIMETEDGSFVLDESTCDQRTINFVNDYPNLVSLEIFGNDSAKDTYVEEHKLWAMAFAHSAMNSMVLMQYGLNKDGGTFNLEQTFTGPDGTQEQFGDYFMRNMGPNYYLSKGLQESSLGDDLPDDNIMCSTDETCDDGVLQVEYPGSAWSELQGVASGGFPALFASMDPKAVLSSNNGPARNILGSAATSAYYNASATGINTGSLEWDQNPEGQANPQNRLHEFIQGSQDPDALAIMLSFMYNRGPYAAKDQPLKDEETFNHCMASQELENDWTCFTKQNDFGTRYIRQIPDVAKQLDESPTKYDERLSWDDISAYFTLLTQYGFYTEEEKSTIESNALPVFDSLKTEDTISYQHDFGKIIEAMITSVELKTFAEQGPIDPSQVMTIYPDEKLQSNALFMAASVEGANVYNDWLTPGHHQSLDLSSDIDSLTYSVGGVDCSDEANAAFQQATDSFDPNSPTQMNIDIRDEQCVFEVVPYEEEPEKPPVEDGYWDSSVAYQECSEPVIYEDEEGGERVYQNQWYSNAGDAPDYQAANDSMSSEWNTGANWLFVDDPKNICN
;
A
#
# COMPACT_ATOMS: atom_id res chain seq x y z
N MET A 1 -67.13 23.82 5.26
CA MET A 1 -67.25 22.55 4.50
C MET A 1 -65.92 22.33 3.83
N LYS A 2 -65.08 21.44 4.35
CA LYS A 2 -65.00 19.98 4.16
C LYS A 2 -63.87 19.63 3.17
N ARG A 3 -62.89 18.92 3.73
CA ARG A 3 -61.76 18.18 3.17
C ARG A 3 -62.09 17.42 1.86
N LEU A 4 -61.07 17.18 1.03
CA LEU A 4 -60.53 15.83 0.80
C LEU A 4 -59.13 15.85 0.16
N ASN A 5 -58.37 14.80 0.51
CA ASN A 5 -56.95 14.54 0.26
C ASN A 5 -56.63 13.98 -1.14
N LEU A 6 -55.38 14.15 -1.56
CA LEU A 6 -54.54 13.17 -2.30
C LEU A 6 -53.09 13.73 -2.25
N ILE A 7 -52.28 13.39 -1.25
CA ILE A 7 -51.27 12.31 -1.28
C ILE A 7 -50.80 12.00 -2.71
N THR A 8 -49.64 12.55 -3.07
CA THR A 8 -48.73 11.91 -4.01
C THR A 8 -47.43 11.68 -3.26
N ILE A 9 -47.23 10.41 -2.90
CA ILE A 9 -45.95 9.86 -2.47
C ILE A 9 -45.11 9.73 -3.75
N GLY A 10 -43.90 10.27 -3.75
CA GLY A 10 -42.86 9.93 -4.71
C GLY A 10 -41.59 9.62 -3.94
N MET A 11 -41.36 8.35 -3.63
CA MET A 11 -40.03 7.79 -3.34
C MET A 11 -39.21 7.92 -4.63
N VAL A 12 -38.01 8.51 -4.61
CA VAL A 12 -36.69 7.90 -4.32
C VAL A 12 -36.40 6.71 -5.24
N ALA A 13 -35.38 6.87 -6.07
CA ALA A 13 -34.29 5.93 -6.40
C ALA A 13 -33.77 6.20 -7.82
N ALA A 14 -32.48 5.94 -8.01
CA ALA A 14 -31.69 6.10 -9.25
C ALA A 14 -31.13 7.50 -9.52
N LEU A 15 -30.26 7.96 -8.62
CA LEU A 15 -28.99 8.66 -8.93
C LEU A 15 -28.14 8.57 -7.63
N SER A 16 -27.88 7.33 -7.21
CA SER A 16 -26.91 7.01 -6.17
C SER A 16 -25.89 6.08 -6.82
N GLY A 17 -25.09 6.67 -7.71
CA GLY A 17 -23.76 6.15 -8.00
C GLY A 17 -22.92 6.41 -6.75
N SER A 18 -22.18 5.39 -6.34
CA SER A 18 -21.45 5.27 -5.10
C SER A 18 -20.43 6.41 -4.91
N TYR A 19 -20.79 7.43 -4.14
CA TYR A 19 -19.78 8.30 -3.53
C TYR A 19 -19.14 7.50 -2.40
N VAL A 20 -17.96 6.92 -2.64
CA VAL A 20 -17.12 6.44 -1.55
C VAL A 20 -16.77 7.66 -0.68
N TYR A 21 -17.03 7.56 0.62
CA TYR A 21 -16.80 8.65 1.55
C TYR A 21 -15.30 8.97 1.61
N ALA A 22 -14.94 10.25 1.43
CA ALA A 22 -13.57 10.78 1.58
C ALA A 22 -13.10 10.85 3.06
N GLY A 23 -13.52 9.87 3.85
CA GLY A 23 -13.09 9.71 5.23
C GLY A 23 -13.88 8.65 5.98
N LYS A 24 -13.25 8.03 6.98
CA LYS A 24 -13.87 7.08 7.92
C LYS A 24 -13.59 7.49 9.36
N MET A 25 -14.65 7.68 10.15
CA MET A 25 -14.51 7.78 11.60
C MET A 25 -14.18 6.42 12.20
N ILE A 26 -13.20 6.40 13.10
CA ILE A 26 -12.80 5.19 13.83
C ILE A 26 -13.17 5.37 15.29
N SER A 27 -13.85 4.39 15.85
CA SER A 27 -14.23 4.38 17.26
C SER A 27 -13.02 4.12 18.16
N THR A 28 -13.14 4.53 19.42
CA THR A 28 -12.16 4.20 20.46
C THR A 28 -12.00 2.68 20.61
N GLU A 29 -13.08 1.91 20.51
CA GLU A 29 -13.04 0.46 20.60
C GLU A 29 -12.26 -0.18 19.43
N GLU A 30 -12.46 0.32 18.20
CA GLU A 30 -11.70 -0.12 17.03
C GLU A 30 -10.21 0.20 17.18
N TYR A 31 -9.85 1.41 17.64
CA TYR A 31 -8.46 1.77 17.89
C TYR A 31 -7.82 0.87 18.95
N GLN A 32 -8.51 0.66 20.07
CA GLN A 32 -8.01 -0.16 21.17
C GLN A 32 -7.85 -1.64 20.81
N ALA A 33 -8.64 -2.15 19.85
CA ALA A 33 -8.49 -3.50 19.32
C ALA A 33 -7.16 -3.70 18.55
N LEU A 34 -6.51 -2.62 18.12
CA LEU A 34 -5.22 -2.67 17.43
C LEU A 34 -4.03 -2.70 18.39
N LEU A 35 -4.23 -2.34 19.66
CA LEU A 35 -3.14 -2.20 20.61
C LEU A 35 -2.61 -3.56 21.11
N PRO A 36 -1.33 -3.64 21.51
CA PRO A 36 -0.75 -4.82 22.18
C PRO A 36 -1.63 -5.39 23.30
N GLN A 37 -1.73 -6.72 23.49
CA GLN A 37 -2.69 -7.29 24.46
C GLN A 37 -2.46 -6.86 25.94
N ASN A 38 -1.25 -6.43 26.27
CA ASN A 38 -0.90 -5.94 27.60
C ASN A 38 -0.93 -4.40 27.72
N SER A 39 -1.50 -3.69 26.74
CA SER A 39 -1.25 -2.27 26.47
C SER A 39 -1.58 -1.29 27.61
N SER A 40 -0.52 -0.67 28.12
CA SER A 40 -0.47 0.55 28.93
C SER A 40 -0.49 1.85 28.08
N TYR A 41 -0.62 1.76 26.74
CA TYR A 41 -0.28 2.84 25.79
C TYR A 41 1.21 3.21 25.79
N ASP A 42 2.07 2.30 26.29
CA ASP A 42 3.50 2.55 26.36
C ASP A 42 4.11 2.64 24.96
N ILE A 43 4.91 3.68 24.74
CA ILE A 43 5.65 3.94 23.51
C ILE A 43 7.11 3.55 23.73
N ASN A 44 7.57 2.56 22.99
CA ASN A 44 8.97 2.12 23.02
C ASN A 44 9.76 2.85 21.94
N LEU A 45 10.52 3.86 22.35
CA LEU A 45 11.54 4.52 21.54
C LEU A 45 12.88 4.38 22.24
N ALA A 46 13.91 3.90 21.54
CA ALA A 46 15.23 3.71 22.13
C ALA A 46 15.95 5.04 22.37
N THR A 47 16.80 5.08 23.40
CA THR A 47 17.77 6.17 23.61
C THR A 47 18.97 5.65 24.39
N ASN A 48 20.09 6.37 24.38
CA ASN A 48 21.36 5.98 24.99
C ASN A 48 21.88 4.59 24.53
N THR A 49 21.60 4.21 23.29
CA THR A 49 21.97 2.92 22.71
C THR A 49 22.75 3.12 21.43
N THR A 50 23.75 2.27 21.21
CA THR A 50 24.54 2.28 19.96
C THR A 50 24.01 1.19 19.06
N VAL A 51 23.82 1.53 17.79
CA VAL A 51 23.38 0.60 16.75
C VAL A 51 24.37 0.58 15.61
N ASP A 52 24.45 -0.57 14.97
CA ASP A 52 25.20 -0.81 13.74
C ASP A 52 24.25 -0.64 12.55
N TYR A 53 24.54 0.31 11.65
CA TYR A 53 23.69 0.65 10.49
C TYR A 53 24.54 0.90 9.23
N HIS A 54 23.91 1.04 8.05
CA HIS A 54 24.61 1.23 6.77
C HIS A 54 25.64 0.14 6.46
N CYS A 55 25.39 -1.09 6.91
CA CYS A 55 26.28 -2.22 6.69
C CYS A 55 26.36 -2.62 5.20
N ASP A 56 27.48 -3.16 4.76
CA ASP A 56 27.48 -4.00 3.55
C ASP A 56 26.87 -5.38 3.85
N ILE A 57 26.52 -6.12 2.79
CA ILE A 57 26.12 -7.52 2.89
C ILE A 57 27.22 -8.43 2.35
N MET A 58 27.40 -9.58 2.97
CA MET A 58 28.36 -10.59 2.54
C MET A 58 27.68 -11.95 2.31
N GLU A 59 28.21 -12.72 1.35
CA GLU A 59 27.78 -14.09 1.08
C GLU A 59 28.44 -15.07 2.04
N THR A 60 27.61 -15.90 2.67
CA THR A 60 28.04 -17.01 3.53
C THR A 60 28.40 -18.24 2.69
N GLU A 61 28.98 -19.25 3.34
CA GLU A 61 29.38 -20.51 2.67
C GLU A 61 28.19 -21.31 2.12
N ASP A 62 27.00 -21.16 2.69
CA ASP A 62 25.76 -21.80 2.24
C ASP A 62 24.98 -20.96 1.20
N GLY A 63 25.51 -19.79 0.83
CA GLY A 63 24.97 -18.95 -0.22
C GLY A 63 23.84 -18.00 0.21
N SER A 64 23.60 -17.85 1.51
CA SER A 64 22.77 -16.81 2.11
C SER A 64 23.53 -15.46 2.17
N PHE A 65 22.80 -14.37 2.39
CA PHE A 65 23.39 -13.05 2.62
C PHE A 65 23.12 -12.58 4.05
N VAL A 66 24.17 -12.14 4.72
CA VAL A 66 24.13 -11.56 6.07
C VAL A 66 24.74 -10.17 6.07
N LEU A 67 24.39 -9.35 7.07
CA LEU A 67 25.05 -8.07 7.30
C LEU A 67 26.51 -8.31 7.71
N ASP A 68 27.44 -7.59 7.07
CA ASP A 68 28.85 -7.59 7.47
C ASP A 68 29.07 -6.55 8.57
N GLU A 69 28.98 -6.99 9.83
CA GLU A 69 29.20 -6.16 11.03
C GLU A 69 30.50 -5.34 10.97
N SER A 70 31.52 -5.80 10.26
CA SER A 70 32.81 -5.11 10.18
C SER A 70 32.79 -3.87 9.28
N THR A 71 31.73 -3.71 8.50
CA THR A 71 31.53 -2.61 7.54
C THR A 71 30.51 -1.59 8.01
N CYS A 72 29.76 -1.89 9.07
CA CYS A 72 28.70 -1.01 9.56
C CYS A 72 29.26 0.31 10.10
N ASP A 73 28.50 1.38 9.84
CA ASP A 73 28.62 2.61 10.61
C ASP A 73 27.99 2.41 12.00
N GLN A 74 28.48 3.19 12.97
CA GLN A 74 28.02 3.14 14.35
C GLN A 74 27.48 4.48 14.79
N ARG A 75 26.25 4.49 15.30
CA ARG A 75 25.66 5.69 15.91
C ARG A 75 25.11 5.39 17.30
N THR A 76 25.52 6.20 18.27
CA THR A 76 24.83 6.26 19.56
C THR A 76 23.62 7.17 19.44
N ILE A 77 22.43 6.62 19.62
CA ILE A 77 21.18 7.38 19.65
C ILE A 77 21.03 8.03 21.01
N ASN A 78 20.96 9.36 21.06
CA ASN A 78 20.73 10.11 22.29
C ASN A 78 19.96 11.39 22.03
N PHE A 79 18.65 11.27 21.79
CA PHE A 79 17.77 12.38 21.41
C PHE A 79 18.00 13.68 22.19
N VAL A 80 18.07 13.64 23.53
CA VAL A 80 18.26 14.84 24.37
C VAL A 80 19.61 15.50 24.15
N ASN A 81 20.67 14.72 23.90
CA ASN A 81 22.01 15.27 23.65
C ASN A 81 22.21 15.66 22.19
N ASP A 82 21.61 14.92 21.26
CA ASP A 82 21.77 15.10 19.82
C ASP A 82 20.94 16.31 19.32
N TYR A 83 19.74 16.51 19.88
CA TYR A 83 18.80 17.55 19.46
C TYR A 83 18.26 18.40 20.65
N PRO A 84 19.13 19.07 21.43
CA PRO A 84 18.75 19.78 22.67
C PRO A 84 18.08 21.14 22.45
N ASN A 85 18.05 21.65 21.21
CA ASN A 85 17.72 23.03 20.94
C ASN A 85 16.20 23.26 20.91
N LEU A 86 15.79 24.49 21.24
CA LEU A 86 14.45 24.97 20.92
C LEU A 86 14.41 25.36 19.44
N VAL A 87 13.46 24.80 18.71
CA VAL A 87 13.21 25.12 17.30
C VAL A 87 11.90 25.88 17.15
N SER A 88 11.90 26.86 16.24
CA SER A 88 10.70 27.61 15.85
C SER A 88 9.84 26.76 14.92
N LEU A 89 8.51 26.83 15.05
CA LEU A 89 7.57 26.16 14.15
C LEU A 89 7.32 26.90 12.82
N GLU A 90 8.26 27.73 12.37
CA GLU A 90 8.19 28.34 11.05
C GLU A 90 8.42 27.29 9.97
N ILE A 91 7.51 27.23 8.98
CA ILE A 91 7.68 26.39 7.79
C ILE A 91 7.74 27.25 6.54
N PHE A 92 8.39 26.75 5.49
CA PHE A 92 8.48 27.44 4.22
C PHE A 92 7.11 27.86 3.69
N GLY A 93 6.97 29.15 3.35
CA GLY A 93 5.73 29.71 2.83
C GLY A 93 4.64 29.99 3.87
N ASN A 94 4.86 29.68 5.16
CA ASN A 94 3.89 29.92 6.23
C ASN A 94 4.54 30.27 7.58
N ASP A 95 4.58 31.57 7.90
CA ASP A 95 5.20 32.10 9.12
C ASP A 95 4.24 32.15 10.33
N SER A 96 3.06 31.53 10.26
CA SER A 96 1.98 31.75 11.25
C SER A 96 2.31 31.28 12.68
N ALA A 97 3.27 30.36 12.85
CA ALA A 97 3.72 29.87 14.16
C ALA A 97 5.21 30.12 14.45
N LYS A 98 5.85 31.09 13.79
CA LYS A 98 7.28 31.40 14.01
C LYS A 98 7.65 31.76 15.45
N ASP A 99 6.68 32.24 16.22
CA ASP A 99 6.86 32.62 17.63
C ASP A 99 6.51 31.47 18.61
N THR A 100 6.15 30.29 18.08
CA THR A 100 5.93 29.05 18.83
C THR A 100 7.19 28.19 18.78
N TYR A 101 7.60 27.63 19.92
CA TYR A 101 8.84 26.86 20.05
C TYR A 101 8.61 25.56 20.79
N VAL A 102 9.41 24.56 20.46
CA VAL A 102 9.44 23.25 21.11
C VAL A 102 10.87 22.71 21.11
N GLU A 103 11.21 21.87 22.08
CA GLU A 103 12.51 21.19 22.09
C GLU A 103 12.55 20.18 20.95
N GLU A 104 13.59 20.25 20.12
CA GLU A 104 13.69 19.49 18.87
C GLU A 104 13.52 17.99 19.11
N HIS A 105 14.22 17.43 20.10
CA HIS A 105 14.12 16.02 20.45
C HIS A 105 12.69 15.54 20.78
N LYS A 106 11.82 16.40 21.32
CA LYS A 106 10.41 16.07 21.56
C LYS A 106 9.64 15.94 20.26
N LEU A 107 9.91 16.78 19.25
CA LEU A 107 9.29 16.65 17.93
C LEU A 107 9.67 15.33 17.26
N TRP A 108 10.95 14.95 17.28
CA TRP A 108 11.40 13.64 16.77
C TRP A 108 10.64 12.49 17.44
N ALA A 109 10.59 12.49 18.77
CA ALA A 109 9.92 11.43 19.53
C ALA A 109 8.41 11.37 19.25
N MET A 110 7.71 12.51 19.25
CA MET A 110 6.28 12.57 18.97
C MET A 110 5.96 12.17 17.52
N ALA A 111 6.79 12.58 16.55
CA ALA A 111 6.63 12.22 15.15
C ALA A 111 6.72 10.71 14.94
N PHE A 112 7.75 10.04 15.46
CA PHE A 112 7.90 8.58 15.33
C PHE A 112 6.78 7.79 16.00
N ALA A 113 6.34 8.22 17.19
CA ALA A 113 5.21 7.59 17.87
C ALA A 113 3.90 7.75 17.09
N HIS A 114 3.62 8.96 16.62
CA HIS A 114 2.43 9.24 15.81
C HIS A 114 2.45 8.43 14.52
N SER A 115 3.56 8.42 13.78
CA SER A 115 3.66 7.70 12.51
C SER A 115 3.47 6.18 12.67
N ALA A 116 4.00 5.58 13.73
CA ALA A 116 3.78 4.17 14.03
C ALA A 116 2.30 3.85 14.26
N MET A 117 1.64 4.60 15.15
CA MET A 117 0.22 4.41 15.45
C MET A 117 -0.67 4.76 14.26
N ASN A 118 -0.32 5.79 13.49
CA ASN A 118 -1.06 6.19 12.31
C ASN A 118 -0.95 5.14 11.20
N SER A 119 0.23 4.56 10.93
CA SER A 119 0.33 3.43 9.99
C SER A 119 -0.49 2.23 10.43
N MET A 120 -0.46 1.88 11.71
CA MET A 120 -1.28 0.78 12.24
C MET A 120 -2.77 0.98 11.91
N VAL A 121 -3.26 2.20 12.14
CA VAL A 121 -4.65 2.56 11.90
C VAL A 121 -4.97 2.66 10.41
N LEU A 122 -4.12 3.32 9.62
CA LEU A 122 -4.30 3.47 8.16
C LEU A 122 -4.26 2.12 7.46
N MET A 123 -3.30 1.26 7.79
CA MET A 123 -3.19 -0.07 7.20
C MET A 123 -4.37 -0.96 7.57
N GLN A 124 -4.93 -0.84 8.78
CA GLN A 124 -6.08 -1.64 9.16
C GLN A 124 -7.41 -1.09 8.64
N TYR A 125 -7.65 0.22 8.74
CA TYR A 125 -8.97 0.82 8.53
C TYR A 125 -9.03 1.87 7.44
N GLY A 126 -7.88 2.36 6.98
CA GLY A 126 -7.77 3.36 5.93
C GLY A 126 -7.82 2.80 4.51
N LEU A 127 -7.84 1.48 4.31
CA LEU A 127 -7.72 0.89 2.96
C LEU A 127 -9.06 0.56 2.28
N ASN A 128 -10.16 1.18 2.71
CA ASN A 128 -11.51 0.96 2.18
C ASN A 128 -11.97 -0.51 2.18
N LYS A 129 -11.48 -1.31 3.14
CA LYS A 129 -11.89 -2.71 3.33
C LYS A 129 -12.97 -2.86 4.40
N ASP A 130 -13.99 -3.66 4.09
CA ASP A 130 -15.03 -4.05 5.05
C ASP A 130 -14.41 -4.84 6.22
N GLY A 131 -14.63 -4.36 7.45
CA GLY A 131 -14.06 -4.99 8.66
C GLY A 131 -12.57 -4.72 8.90
N GLY A 132 -11.88 -4.13 7.93
CA GLY A 132 -10.44 -3.81 7.95
C GLY A 132 -9.56 -4.84 7.22
N THR A 133 -8.29 -4.51 7.06
CA THR A 133 -7.35 -5.24 6.19
C THR A 133 -6.87 -6.56 6.75
N PHE A 134 -6.48 -6.59 8.03
CA PHE A 134 -6.01 -7.79 8.70
C PHE A 134 -7.14 -8.41 9.53
N ASN A 135 -7.20 -9.73 9.58
CA ASN A 135 -8.10 -10.43 10.48
C ASN A 135 -7.55 -10.38 11.92
N LEU A 136 -8.11 -9.49 12.76
CA LEU A 136 -7.66 -9.29 14.14
C LEU A 136 -7.93 -10.49 15.07
N GLU A 137 -8.74 -11.47 14.65
CA GLU A 137 -8.95 -12.72 15.40
C GLU A 137 -7.84 -13.76 15.14
N GLN A 138 -7.08 -13.58 14.06
CA GLN A 138 -5.96 -14.44 13.70
C GLN A 138 -4.65 -13.96 14.31
N THR A 139 -3.74 -14.90 14.51
CA THR A 139 -2.40 -14.65 15.06
C THR A 139 -1.34 -14.62 13.97
N PHE A 140 -0.20 -14.04 14.30
CA PHE A 140 1.00 -13.94 13.48
C PHE A 140 2.11 -14.80 14.07
N THR A 141 3.08 -15.21 13.26
CA THR A 141 4.29 -15.89 13.74
C THR A 141 5.21 -14.89 14.45
N GLY A 142 5.61 -15.20 15.68
CA GLY A 142 6.59 -14.44 16.46
C GLY A 142 7.99 -15.06 16.43
N PRO A 143 9.02 -14.36 16.95
CA PRO A 143 10.44 -14.72 16.76
C PRO A 143 10.84 -16.13 17.21
N ASP A 144 10.21 -16.65 18.27
CA ASP A 144 10.47 -17.99 18.81
C ASP A 144 9.45 -19.04 18.30
N GLY A 145 8.77 -18.76 17.18
CA GLY A 145 7.64 -19.56 16.67
C GLY A 145 6.36 -19.44 17.52
N THR A 146 6.32 -18.46 18.43
CA THR A 146 5.13 -18.13 19.22
C THR A 146 4.04 -17.52 18.34
N GLN A 147 2.79 -17.51 18.82
CA GLN A 147 1.69 -16.85 18.12
C GLN A 147 1.47 -15.48 18.76
N GLU A 148 1.66 -14.42 17.99
CA GLU A 148 1.49 -13.02 18.39
C GLU A 148 0.14 -12.49 17.91
N GLN A 149 -0.39 -11.52 18.65
CA GLN A 149 -1.61 -10.83 18.30
C GLN A 149 -1.25 -9.58 17.50
N PHE A 150 -2.18 -9.06 16.70
CA PHE A 150 -1.91 -7.96 15.76
C PHE A 150 -1.10 -6.82 16.38
N GLY A 151 -1.51 -6.30 17.53
CA GLY A 151 -0.83 -5.16 18.15
C GLY A 151 0.60 -5.46 18.61
N ASP A 152 0.85 -6.63 19.19
CA ASP A 152 2.20 -7.04 19.61
C ASP A 152 3.11 -7.24 18.38
N TYR A 153 2.59 -7.91 17.35
CA TYR A 153 3.29 -8.16 16.09
C TYR A 153 3.61 -6.87 15.34
N PHE A 154 2.63 -5.97 15.21
CA PHE A 154 2.77 -4.71 14.51
C PHE A 154 3.77 -3.80 15.21
N MET A 155 3.70 -3.65 16.53
CA MET A 155 4.61 -2.75 17.26
C MET A 155 6.06 -3.21 17.24
N ARG A 156 6.32 -4.52 17.12
CA ARG A 156 7.66 -5.08 16.91
C ARG A 156 8.19 -4.78 15.50
N ASN A 157 7.35 -4.93 14.48
CA ASN A 157 7.76 -4.75 13.08
C ASN A 157 7.80 -3.27 12.64
N MET A 158 6.85 -2.47 13.11
CA MET A 158 6.55 -1.12 12.61
C MET A 158 6.27 -0.11 13.73
N GLY A 159 6.82 -0.34 14.93
CA GLY A 159 6.77 0.59 16.05
C GLY A 159 7.62 1.86 15.83
N PRO A 160 7.74 2.75 16.84
CA PRO A 160 8.53 3.98 16.72
C PRO A 160 9.98 3.75 16.30
N ASN A 161 10.59 2.64 16.74
CA ASN A 161 11.95 2.27 16.39
C ASN A 161 12.12 1.86 14.92
N TYR A 162 11.06 1.41 14.23
CA TYR A 162 11.09 1.18 12.78
C TYR A 162 11.31 2.49 12.01
N TYR A 163 10.63 3.57 12.40
CA TYR A 163 10.81 4.88 11.79
C TYR A 163 12.17 5.51 12.09
N LEU A 164 12.69 5.29 13.30
CA LEU A 164 14.06 5.67 13.67
C LEU A 164 15.09 4.89 12.84
N SER A 165 14.94 3.57 12.75
CA SER A 165 15.77 2.68 11.94
C SER A 165 15.79 3.11 10.47
N LYS A 166 14.60 3.38 9.92
CA LYS A 166 14.45 3.90 8.57
C LYS A 166 15.13 5.26 8.40
N GLY A 167 14.92 6.22 9.30
CA GLY A 167 15.61 7.52 9.22
C GLY A 167 17.14 7.41 9.29
N LEU A 168 17.68 6.43 10.03
CA LEU A 168 19.11 6.11 10.01
C LEU A 168 19.54 5.58 8.65
N GLN A 169 18.78 4.61 8.12
CA GLN A 169 19.08 3.98 6.84
C GLN A 169 19.02 4.95 5.66
N GLU A 170 18.06 5.87 5.66
CA GLU A 170 17.83 6.77 4.54
C GLU A 170 18.79 7.95 4.51
N SER A 171 19.15 8.50 5.67
CA SER A 171 19.88 9.77 5.71
C SER A 171 20.74 9.99 6.95
N SER A 172 21.04 8.95 7.73
CA SER A 172 21.66 9.10 9.05
C SER A 172 20.94 10.15 9.90
N LEU A 173 19.60 10.10 9.94
CA LEU A 173 18.74 11.10 10.62
C LEU A 173 18.95 12.53 10.13
N GLY A 174 19.17 12.69 8.83
CA GLY A 174 19.37 13.95 8.13
C GLY A 174 20.82 14.43 8.08
N ASP A 175 21.78 13.68 8.62
CA ASP A 175 23.20 14.07 8.61
C ASP A 175 23.87 13.86 7.26
N ASP A 176 23.34 12.97 6.42
CA ASP A 176 23.84 12.71 5.06
C ASP A 176 23.17 13.60 4.00
N LEU A 177 22.20 14.42 4.40
CA LEU A 177 21.48 15.31 3.48
C LEU A 177 22.32 16.54 3.11
N PRO A 178 22.18 17.05 1.87
CA PRO A 178 22.89 18.24 1.45
C PRO A 178 22.51 19.46 2.32
N ASP A 179 23.53 20.16 2.82
CA ASP A 179 23.40 21.40 3.60
C ASP A 179 22.81 22.58 2.78
N ASP A 180 22.83 22.47 1.45
CA ASP A 180 22.51 23.56 0.55
C ASP A 180 21.02 23.56 0.18
N ASN A 181 20.38 24.72 0.35
CA ASN A 181 18.99 25.05 -0.03
C ASN A 181 18.78 25.11 -1.58
N ILE A 182 19.62 24.37 -2.33
CA ILE A 182 19.65 24.38 -3.78
C ILE A 182 18.50 23.50 -4.27
N MET A 183 17.52 24.16 -4.91
CA MET A 183 16.55 23.54 -5.81
C MET A 183 17.25 22.47 -6.64
N CYS A 184 16.70 21.26 -6.62
CA CYS A 184 16.99 20.15 -7.52
C CYS A 184 17.67 20.66 -8.80
N SER A 185 19.00 20.54 -8.91
CA SER A 185 19.60 20.64 -10.23
C SER A 185 19.27 19.36 -10.96
N THR A 186 19.05 19.46 -12.26
CA THR A 186 18.75 18.34 -13.16
C THR A 186 19.79 17.21 -13.15
N ASP A 187 20.89 17.39 -12.42
CA ASP A 187 21.93 16.40 -12.15
C ASP A 187 22.28 16.48 -10.64
N GLU A 188 21.95 15.41 -9.90
CA GLU A 188 22.51 14.95 -8.61
C GLU A 188 22.24 15.76 -7.30
N THR A 189 21.48 15.11 -6.39
CA THR A 189 21.14 15.42 -4.97
C THR A 189 19.93 16.32 -4.69
N CYS A 190 18.78 15.69 -4.43
CA CYS A 190 17.57 16.32 -3.88
C CYS A 190 17.51 16.13 -2.35
N ASP A 191 17.04 17.15 -1.63
CA ASP A 191 16.71 17.04 -0.20
C ASP A 191 15.29 16.47 -0.05
N ASP A 192 15.18 15.14 -0.16
CA ASP A 192 13.93 14.37 -0.01
C ASP A 192 13.48 14.19 1.46
N GLY A 193 14.10 14.96 2.37
CA GLY A 193 13.84 14.89 3.80
C GLY A 193 14.50 13.72 4.49
N VAL A 194 14.32 13.65 5.81
CA VAL A 194 15.00 12.67 6.68
C VAL A 194 14.70 11.22 6.31
N LEU A 195 13.46 10.95 5.87
CA LEU A 195 13.06 9.61 5.46
C LEU A 195 13.19 9.39 3.94
N GLN A 196 13.74 10.35 3.18
CA GLN A 196 13.94 10.24 1.73
C GLN A 196 12.66 9.85 0.97
N VAL A 197 11.55 10.54 1.26
CA VAL A 197 10.33 10.40 0.43
C VAL A 197 10.55 11.23 -0.83
N GLU A 198 10.80 10.57 -1.95
CA GLU A 198 11.23 11.25 -3.20
C GLU A 198 10.28 12.34 -3.68
N TYR A 199 10.80 13.55 -3.96
CA TYR A 199 10.07 14.62 -4.65
C TYR A 199 10.99 15.58 -5.48
N PRO A 200 10.57 16.02 -6.69
CA PRO A 200 9.50 15.43 -7.49
C PRO A 200 9.90 13.99 -7.87
N GLY A 201 9.02 13.03 -7.62
CA GLY A 201 9.37 11.62 -7.67
C GLY A 201 8.17 10.72 -7.39
N SER A 202 8.33 9.42 -7.56
CA SER A 202 7.21 8.46 -7.56
C SER A 202 6.47 8.42 -6.23
N ALA A 203 7.16 8.56 -5.09
CA ALA A 203 6.55 8.35 -3.78
C ALA A 203 5.56 9.46 -3.38
N TRP A 204 5.92 10.73 -3.53
CA TRP A 204 4.99 11.82 -3.25
C TRP A 204 3.84 11.87 -4.26
N SER A 205 4.14 11.69 -5.54
CA SER A 205 3.13 11.68 -6.61
C SER A 205 2.08 10.58 -6.39
N GLU A 206 2.49 9.37 -5.99
CA GLU A 206 1.57 8.29 -5.61
C GLU A 206 0.60 8.73 -4.50
N LEU A 207 1.12 9.37 -3.44
CA LEU A 207 0.28 9.88 -2.35
C LEU A 207 -0.73 10.94 -2.81
N GLN A 208 -0.43 11.68 -3.89
CA GLN A 208 -1.33 12.65 -4.49
C GLN A 208 -2.44 12.02 -5.35
N GLY A 209 -2.51 10.70 -5.44
CA GLY A 209 -3.57 10.00 -6.17
C GLY A 209 -3.22 9.61 -7.61
N VAL A 210 -1.94 9.73 -7.97
CA VAL A 210 -1.43 9.11 -9.19
C VAL A 210 -1.71 7.60 -9.14
N ALA A 211 -2.16 7.01 -10.27
CA ALA A 211 -2.61 5.62 -10.36
C ALA A 211 -3.89 5.25 -9.59
N SER A 212 -4.76 6.23 -9.32
CA SER A 212 -6.01 6.03 -8.54
C SER A 212 -5.78 5.50 -7.12
N GLY A 213 -4.52 5.42 -6.66
CA GLY A 213 -4.14 5.01 -5.30
C GLY A 213 -3.97 6.20 -4.36
N GLY A 214 -3.13 6.03 -3.33
CA GLY A 214 -2.72 7.13 -2.46
C GLY A 214 -3.82 7.75 -1.60
N PHE A 215 -3.56 8.97 -1.14
CA PHE A 215 -4.43 9.74 -0.23
C PHE A 215 -4.61 11.18 -0.76
N PRO A 216 -5.20 11.34 -1.96
CA PRO A 216 -5.26 12.63 -2.68
C PRO A 216 -5.98 13.73 -1.89
N ALA A 217 -7.01 13.38 -1.11
CA ALA A 217 -7.73 14.33 -0.26
C ALA A 217 -6.82 15.10 0.71
N LEU A 218 -5.66 14.51 1.03
CA LEU A 218 -4.65 15.08 1.90
C LEU A 218 -3.52 15.73 1.07
N PHE A 219 -2.86 14.95 0.21
CA PHE A 219 -1.58 15.33 -0.40
C PHE A 219 -1.70 16.20 -1.66
N ALA A 220 -2.84 16.19 -2.37
CA ALA A 220 -2.97 16.91 -3.64
C ALA A 220 -2.79 18.43 -3.50
N SER A 221 -3.09 18.98 -2.32
CA SER A 221 -2.97 20.42 -2.04
C SER A 221 -1.69 20.81 -1.27
N MET A 222 -0.92 19.83 -0.82
CA MET A 222 0.29 20.06 -0.03
C MET A 222 1.49 20.39 -0.92
N ASP A 223 2.37 21.27 -0.43
CA ASP A 223 3.67 21.52 -1.06
C ASP A 223 4.72 20.53 -0.49
N PRO A 224 5.19 19.53 -1.27
CA PRO A 224 6.19 18.57 -0.78
C PRO A 224 7.45 19.25 -0.26
N LYS A 225 7.84 20.38 -0.84
CA LYS A 225 9.03 21.11 -0.39
C LYS A 225 8.86 21.69 1.01
N ALA A 226 7.66 22.13 1.35
CA ALA A 226 7.38 22.63 2.70
C ALA A 226 7.30 21.49 3.73
N VAL A 227 6.84 20.30 3.31
CA VAL A 227 6.57 19.16 4.20
C VAL A 227 7.79 18.25 4.40
N LEU A 228 8.61 18.04 3.36
CA LEU A 228 9.66 17.02 3.35
C LEU A 228 11.07 17.60 3.49
N SER A 229 11.42 18.63 2.71
CA SER A 229 12.79 19.19 2.68
C SER A 229 13.31 19.47 4.09
N SER A 230 14.43 18.85 4.45
CA SER A 230 15.07 19.03 5.76
C SER A 230 15.47 20.48 6.05
N ASN A 231 15.57 21.34 5.03
CA ASN A 231 15.96 22.74 5.18
C ASN A 231 14.79 23.73 5.32
N ASN A 232 13.53 23.28 5.22
CA ASN A 232 12.36 24.15 5.06
C ASN A 232 11.34 24.12 6.21
N GLY A 233 11.74 23.63 7.38
CA GLY A 233 10.94 23.74 8.60
C GLY A 233 11.64 23.19 9.85
N PRO A 234 10.92 23.10 10.99
CA PRO A 234 11.49 22.71 12.27
C PRO A 234 12.05 21.30 12.24
N ALA A 235 13.14 21.08 12.99
CA ALA A 235 13.66 19.75 13.28
C ALA A 235 13.88 18.91 12.01
N ARG A 236 14.49 19.52 10.98
CA ARG A 236 14.71 18.89 9.67
C ARG A 236 13.43 18.34 9.01
N ASN A 237 12.28 18.99 9.25
CA ASN A 237 10.97 18.55 8.79
C ASN A 237 10.63 17.09 9.18
N ILE A 238 11.14 16.61 10.33
CA ILE A 238 10.94 15.21 10.75
C ILE A 238 9.45 14.85 10.88
N LEU A 239 8.63 15.75 11.39
CA LEU A 239 7.19 15.50 11.54
C LEU A 239 6.55 15.25 10.17
N GLY A 240 6.81 16.12 9.19
CA GLY A 240 6.28 15.98 7.84
C GLY A 240 6.82 14.73 7.14
N SER A 241 8.14 14.48 7.23
CA SER A 241 8.77 13.29 6.68
C SER A 241 8.19 12.00 7.26
N ALA A 242 8.06 11.90 8.59
CA ALA A 242 7.57 10.70 9.26
C ALA A 242 6.08 10.48 9.01
N ALA A 243 5.26 11.54 9.04
CA ALA A 243 3.83 11.43 8.77
C ALA A 243 3.57 11.01 7.32
N THR A 244 4.27 11.61 6.35
CA THR A 244 4.21 11.21 4.94
C THR A 244 4.64 9.76 4.74
N SER A 245 5.72 9.33 5.39
CA SER A 245 6.15 7.92 5.34
C SER A 245 5.09 6.96 5.90
N ALA A 246 4.28 7.37 6.89
CA ALA A 246 3.22 6.53 7.42
C ALA A 246 2.08 6.33 6.41
N TYR A 247 1.73 7.38 5.67
CA TYR A 247 0.79 7.30 4.56
C TYR A 247 1.36 6.51 3.37
N TYR A 248 2.64 6.63 3.05
CA TYR A 248 3.26 5.83 2.00
C TYR A 248 3.23 4.33 2.33
N ASN A 249 3.54 3.94 3.57
CA ASN A 249 3.40 2.55 4.02
C ASN A 249 1.96 2.03 3.83
N ALA A 250 0.97 2.87 4.15
CA ALA A 250 -0.43 2.53 3.94
C ALA A 250 -0.81 2.46 2.45
N SER A 251 -0.25 3.35 1.61
CA SER A 251 -0.46 3.34 0.16
C SER A 251 0.09 2.07 -0.49
N ALA A 252 1.34 1.72 -0.19
CA ALA A 252 1.94 0.46 -0.62
C ALA A 252 1.13 -0.75 -0.14
N THR A 253 0.59 -0.71 1.07
CA THR A 253 -0.31 -1.77 1.56
C THR A 253 -1.62 -1.80 0.77
N GLY A 254 -2.26 -0.66 0.50
CA GLY A 254 -3.49 -0.57 -0.29
C GLY A 254 -3.33 -1.16 -1.69
N ILE A 255 -2.25 -0.80 -2.38
CA ILE A 255 -1.91 -1.29 -3.72
C ILE A 255 -1.78 -2.82 -3.77
N ASN A 256 -1.21 -3.43 -2.74
CA ASN A 256 -0.94 -4.88 -2.71
C ASN A 256 -1.97 -5.65 -1.87
N THR A 257 -3.05 -5.01 -1.47
CA THR A 257 -4.17 -5.67 -0.78
C THR A 257 -5.45 -5.63 -1.61
N GLY A 258 -5.35 -5.26 -2.88
CA GLY A 258 -6.50 -5.17 -3.79
C GLY A 258 -7.47 -4.06 -3.41
N SER A 259 -7.00 -2.98 -2.75
CA SER A 259 -7.84 -1.83 -2.40
C SER A 259 -8.09 -0.86 -3.56
N LEU A 260 -7.45 -1.09 -4.71
CA LEU A 260 -7.67 -0.31 -5.93
C LEU A 260 -9.02 -0.71 -6.54
N GLU A 261 -9.70 0.25 -7.18
CA GLU A 261 -11.08 0.09 -7.67
C GLU A 261 -11.26 -1.13 -8.58
N TRP A 262 -10.30 -1.38 -9.47
CA TRP A 262 -10.33 -2.52 -10.40
C TRP A 262 -10.04 -3.88 -9.74
N ASP A 263 -9.45 -3.89 -8.54
CA ASP A 263 -9.17 -5.12 -7.80
C ASP A 263 -10.33 -5.54 -6.89
N GLN A 264 -11.37 -4.69 -6.74
CA GLN A 264 -12.53 -4.92 -5.85
C GLN A 264 -13.52 -5.98 -6.37
N ASN A 265 -13.14 -6.77 -7.37
CA ASN A 265 -13.90 -7.90 -7.88
C ASN A 265 -13.32 -9.25 -7.38
N PRO A 266 -14.05 -10.38 -7.52
CA PRO A 266 -13.57 -11.67 -7.03
C PRO A 266 -12.20 -12.12 -7.61
N GLU A 267 -11.90 -11.81 -8.87
CA GLU A 267 -10.63 -12.15 -9.51
C GLU A 267 -9.47 -11.33 -8.93
N GLY A 268 -9.65 -10.01 -8.83
CA GLY A 268 -8.69 -9.09 -8.22
C GLY A 268 -8.42 -9.43 -6.76
N GLN A 269 -9.44 -9.80 -5.98
CA GLN A 269 -9.25 -10.23 -4.59
C GLN A 269 -8.59 -11.62 -4.46
N ALA A 270 -8.76 -12.51 -5.44
CA ALA A 270 -8.12 -13.82 -5.45
C ALA A 270 -6.65 -13.78 -5.88
N ASN A 271 -6.26 -12.76 -6.66
CA ASN A 271 -4.90 -12.61 -7.18
C ASN A 271 -3.86 -12.50 -6.03
N PRO A 272 -2.81 -13.34 -6.01
CA PRO A 272 -1.76 -13.27 -4.98
C PRO A 272 -1.09 -11.90 -4.87
N GLN A 273 -1.01 -11.15 -5.98
CA GLN A 273 -0.46 -9.79 -6.03
C GLN A 273 -1.25 -8.77 -5.21
N ASN A 274 -2.50 -9.12 -4.86
CA ASN A 274 -3.43 -8.30 -4.08
C ASN A 274 -3.71 -8.90 -2.68
N ARG A 275 -2.91 -9.89 -2.26
CA ARG A 275 -3.12 -10.63 -1.01
C ARG A 275 -1.97 -10.45 0.00
N LEU A 276 -1.30 -9.31 -0.01
CA LEU A 276 -0.21 -8.98 0.93
C LEU A 276 -0.63 -9.18 2.41
N HIS A 277 -1.86 -8.82 2.76
CA HIS A 277 -2.39 -8.98 4.12
C HIS A 277 -2.45 -10.45 4.55
N GLU A 278 -2.84 -11.36 3.65
CA GLU A 278 -2.83 -12.80 3.89
C GLU A 278 -1.40 -13.33 3.94
N PHE A 279 -0.53 -12.85 3.05
CA PHE A 279 0.90 -13.20 3.05
C PHE A 279 1.54 -12.90 4.42
N ILE A 280 1.36 -11.67 4.92
CA ILE A 280 1.93 -11.25 6.21
C ILE A 280 1.32 -12.06 7.36
N GLN A 281 0.01 -12.30 7.36
CA GLN A 281 -0.64 -13.10 8.43
C GLN A 281 -0.25 -14.57 8.42
N GLY A 282 -0.04 -15.16 7.24
CA GLY A 282 0.33 -16.57 7.09
C GLY A 282 1.83 -16.85 7.15
N SER A 283 2.67 -15.81 7.05
CA SER A 283 4.13 -15.94 6.99
C SER A 283 4.70 -16.69 8.20
N GLN A 284 5.66 -17.57 7.93
CA GLN A 284 6.47 -18.22 8.96
C GLN A 284 7.66 -17.37 9.40
N ASP A 285 8.00 -16.33 8.63
CA ASP A 285 8.97 -15.32 9.02
C ASP A 285 8.32 -14.27 9.95
N PRO A 286 8.85 -14.08 11.18
CA PRO A 286 8.29 -13.16 12.16
C PRO A 286 8.45 -11.68 11.79
N ASP A 287 9.36 -11.34 10.88
CA ASP A 287 9.70 -9.99 10.46
C ASP A 287 9.12 -9.66 9.06
N ALA A 288 8.24 -10.52 8.53
CA ALA A 288 7.66 -10.37 7.20
C ALA A 288 7.04 -8.99 6.94
N LEU A 289 6.33 -8.40 7.90
CA LEU A 289 5.77 -7.04 7.73
C LEU A 289 6.87 -6.00 7.51
N ALA A 290 7.91 -5.98 8.36
CA ALA A 290 9.01 -5.04 8.24
C ALA A 290 9.83 -5.28 6.96
N ILE A 291 10.08 -6.53 6.61
CA ILE A 291 10.78 -6.93 5.37
C ILE A 291 10.03 -6.43 4.14
N MET A 292 8.74 -6.76 4.03
CA MET A 292 7.90 -6.41 2.88
C MET A 292 7.75 -4.90 2.71
N LEU A 293 7.53 -4.17 3.80
CA LEU A 293 7.38 -2.71 3.74
C LEU A 293 8.72 -2.02 3.45
N SER A 294 9.83 -2.53 3.97
CA SER A 294 11.18 -2.01 3.64
C SER A 294 11.51 -2.22 2.16
N PHE A 295 11.14 -3.37 1.61
CA PHE A 295 11.30 -3.68 0.19
C PHE A 295 10.52 -2.72 -0.70
N MET A 296 9.21 -2.59 -0.45
CA MET A 296 8.33 -1.69 -1.22
C MET A 296 8.66 -0.21 -1.00
N TYR A 297 9.27 0.15 0.12
CA TYR A 297 9.78 1.50 0.31
C TYR A 297 10.93 1.82 -0.63
N ASN A 298 11.91 0.93 -0.74
CA ASN A 298 13.08 1.16 -1.57
C ASN A 298 12.85 0.93 -3.08
N ARG A 299 11.96 0.00 -3.43
CA ARG A 299 11.75 -0.46 -4.81
C ARG A 299 10.45 0.05 -5.43
N GLY A 300 9.66 0.80 -4.66
CA GLY A 300 8.33 1.25 -5.05
C GLY A 300 7.22 0.29 -4.59
N PRO A 301 5.98 0.78 -4.46
CA PRO A 301 4.88 0.02 -3.87
C PRO A 301 4.55 -1.25 -4.66
N TYR A 302 4.72 -1.26 -5.98
CA TYR A 302 4.37 -2.39 -6.86
C TYR A 302 5.43 -3.50 -6.85
N ALA A 303 6.62 -3.27 -6.29
CA ALA A 303 7.74 -4.21 -6.42
C ALA A 303 7.44 -5.61 -5.87
N ALA A 304 6.56 -5.71 -4.87
CA ALA A 304 6.15 -6.99 -4.30
C ALA A 304 5.39 -7.88 -5.30
N LYS A 305 4.67 -7.27 -6.26
CA LYS A 305 3.89 -7.97 -7.30
C LYS A 305 4.77 -8.75 -8.28
N ASP A 306 6.04 -8.37 -8.44
CA ASP A 306 6.97 -9.07 -9.36
C ASP A 306 7.83 -10.13 -8.67
N GLN A 307 7.78 -10.22 -7.34
CA GLN A 307 8.65 -11.09 -6.55
C GLN A 307 7.84 -11.94 -5.56
N PRO A 308 7.73 -11.62 -4.25
CA PRO A 308 7.12 -12.54 -3.29
C PRO A 308 5.61 -12.77 -3.52
N LEU A 309 4.92 -11.89 -4.28
CA LEU A 309 3.49 -12.00 -4.56
C LEU A 309 3.17 -12.39 -6.02
N LYS A 310 4.19 -12.73 -6.81
CA LYS A 310 4.08 -12.84 -8.28
C LYS A 310 3.00 -13.79 -8.78
N ASP A 311 2.98 -14.99 -8.23
CA ASP A 311 2.06 -16.07 -8.58
C ASP A 311 1.81 -16.94 -7.34
N GLU A 312 0.79 -17.81 -7.40
CA GLU A 312 0.40 -18.64 -6.26
C GLU A 312 1.52 -19.57 -5.77
N GLU A 313 2.35 -20.11 -6.68
CA GLU A 313 3.46 -20.98 -6.31
C GLU A 313 4.48 -20.20 -5.47
N THR A 314 4.90 -19.03 -5.96
CA THR A 314 5.84 -18.14 -5.28
C THR A 314 5.27 -17.63 -3.96
N PHE A 315 4.02 -17.16 -3.96
CA PHE A 315 3.31 -16.68 -2.78
C PHE A 315 3.32 -17.71 -1.66
N ASN A 316 2.89 -18.94 -1.96
CA ASN A 316 2.78 -20.01 -0.96
C ASN A 316 4.16 -20.50 -0.48
N HIS A 317 5.15 -20.56 -1.38
CA HIS A 317 6.53 -20.89 -1.02
C HIS A 317 7.10 -19.85 -0.05
N CYS A 318 6.94 -18.57 -0.37
CA CYS A 318 7.49 -17.47 0.41
C CYS A 318 6.82 -17.29 1.76
N MET A 319 5.50 -17.46 1.82
CA MET A 319 4.77 -17.49 3.08
C MET A 319 5.23 -18.64 4.00
N ALA A 320 5.71 -19.75 3.43
CA ALA A 320 6.25 -20.88 4.20
C ALA A 320 7.73 -20.71 4.62
N SER A 321 8.43 -19.69 4.09
CA SER A 321 9.83 -19.42 4.44
C SER A 321 9.95 -18.90 5.87
N GLN A 322 11.01 -19.34 6.56
CA GLN A 322 11.36 -18.87 7.92
C GLN A 322 12.42 -17.76 7.91
N GLU A 323 13.06 -17.54 6.76
CA GLU A 323 14.09 -16.52 6.53
C GLU A 323 13.81 -15.92 5.14
N LEU A 324 12.78 -15.09 5.05
CA LEU A 324 12.22 -14.60 3.80
C LEU A 324 13.28 -13.84 2.99
N GLU A 325 14.09 -13.03 3.66
CA GLU A 325 15.14 -12.21 3.05
C GLU A 325 16.24 -13.04 2.37
N ASN A 326 16.43 -14.30 2.78
CA ASN A 326 17.43 -15.23 2.26
C ASN A 326 16.87 -16.26 1.26
N ASP A 327 15.56 -16.28 1.05
CA ASP A 327 14.94 -17.16 0.07
C ASP A 327 14.96 -16.54 -1.33
N TRP A 328 15.80 -17.09 -2.21
CA TRP A 328 15.99 -16.57 -3.57
C TRP A 328 14.82 -16.84 -4.53
N THR A 329 13.83 -17.62 -4.09
CA THR A 329 12.54 -17.74 -4.78
C THR A 329 11.65 -16.52 -4.46
N CYS A 330 11.86 -15.89 -3.31
CA CYS A 330 11.07 -14.77 -2.80
C CYS A 330 11.63 -13.42 -3.17
N PHE A 331 12.95 -13.28 -3.07
CA PHE A 331 13.65 -12.07 -3.48
C PHE A 331 14.75 -12.38 -4.48
N THR A 332 14.90 -11.52 -5.47
CA THR A 332 15.96 -11.70 -6.46
C THR A 332 17.33 -11.58 -5.78
N LYS A 333 18.21 -12.56 -5.99
CA LYS A 333 19.57 -12.54 -5.46
C LYS A 333 20.42 -11.45 -6.12
N GLN A 334 20.46 -10.26 -5.52
CA GLN A 334 21.31 -9.14 -5.95
C GLN A 334 22.11 -8.58 -4.77
N ASN A 335 23.28 -7.99 -5.03
CA ASN A 335 23.99 -7.21 -4.00
C ASN A 335 23.75 -5.73 -4.26
N ASP A 336 22.57 -5.27 -3.90
CA ASP A 336 22.05 -3.94 -4.18
C ASP A 336 21.40 -3.29 -2.94
N PHE A 337 20.92 -2.06 -3.08
CA PHE A 337 20.24 -1.33 -2.00
C PHE A 337 18.98 -2.05 -1.50
N GLY A 338 18.14 -2.60 -2.39
CA GLY A 338 16.92 -3.30 -1.98
C GLY A 338 17.20 -4.52 -1.10
N THR A 339 18.22 -5.32 -1.45
CA THR A 339 18.63 -6.50 -0.67
C THR A 339 19.21 -6.12 0.70
N ARG A 340 19.84 -4.95 0.80
CA ARG A 340 20.30 -4.37 2.06
C ARG A 340 19.14 -3.90 2.93
N TYR A 341 18.15 -3.22 2.35
CA TYR A 341 17.05 -2.60 3.09
C TYR A 341 16.17 -3.63 3.81
N ILE A 342 15.86 -4.75 3.15
CA ILE A 342 15.09 -5.85 3.76
C ILE A 342 15.79 -6.50 4.96
N ARG A 343 17.10 -6.26 5.15
CA ARG A 343 17.88 -6.74 6.30
C ARG A 343 18.12 -5.64 7.33
N GLN A 344 18.57 -4.46 6.88
CA GLN A 344 19.05 -3.41 7.77
C GLN A 344 17.93 -2.74 8.57
N ILE A 345 16.80 -2.43 7.94
CA ILE A 345 15.73 -1.74 8.66
C ILE A 345 15.14 -2.62 9.78
N PRO A 346 14.79 -3.90 9.52
CA PRO A 346 14.34 -4.80 10.59
C PRO A 346 15.42 -5.05 11.66
N ASP A 347 16.68 -5.27 11.26
CA ASP A 347 17.79 -5.54 12.19
C ASP A 347 18.06 -4.37 13.13
N VAL A 348 18.18 -3.15 12.60
CA VAL A 348 18.39 -1.95 13.43
C VAL A 348 17.18 -1.67 14.31
N ALA A 349 15.96 -1.86 13.81
CA ALA A 349 14.75 -1.71 14.63
C ALA A 349 14.77 -2.67 15.84
N LYS A 350 15.20 -3.92 15.61
CA LYS A 350 15.37 -4.92 16.67
C LYS A 350 16.47 -4.53 17.67
N GLN A 351 17.63 -4.07 17.21
CA GLN A 351 18.70 -3.57 18.10
C GLN A 351 18.17 -2.43 19.01
N LEU A 352 17.36 -1.53 18.46
CA LEU A 352 16.73 -0.43 19.19
C LEU A 352 15.66 -0.95 20.19
N ASP A 353 14.85 -1.93 19.80
CA ASP A 353 13.86 -2.56 20.69
C ASP A 353 14.50 -3.31 21.86
N GLU A 354 15.69 -3.88 21.66
CA GLU A 354 16.50 -4.52 22.71
C GLU A 354 17.20 -3.51 23.63
N SER A 355 17.17 -2.21 23.31
CA SER A 355 17.75 -1.15 24.12
C SER A 355 17.27 -1.23 25.58
N PRO A 356 18.18 -1.25 26.58
CA PRO A 356 17.81 -1.26 27.99
C PRO A 356 17.25 0.08 28.47
N THR A 357 17.42 1.14 27.69
CA THR A 357 17.00 2.51 27.97
C THR A 357 15.97 2.96 26.94
N LYS A 358 14.80 3.37 27.42
CA LYS A 358 13.73 3.91 26.61
C LYS A 358 13.66 5.43 26.82
N TYR A 359 13.38 6.16 25.75
CA TYR A 359 13.20 7.59 25.79
C TYR A 359 11.93 7.91 26.56
N ASP A 360 12.06 8.71 27.61
CA ASP A 360 10.94 9.26 28.35
C ASP A 360 11.28 10.70 28.76
N GLU A 361 10.45 11.63 28.33
CA GLU A 361 10.56 13.04 28.65
C GLU A 361 9.20 13.62 29.02
N ARG A 362 9.23 14.76 29.71
CA ARG A 362 8.01 15.45 30.16
C ARG A 362 7.45 16.30 29.04
N LEU A 363 6.22 16.01 28.63
CA LEU A 363 5.48 16.78 27.64
C LEU A 363 4.47 17.69 28.35
N SER A 364 4.55 18.99 28.11
CA SER A 364 3.53 19.95 28.51
C SER A 364 2.39 19.99 27.49
N TRP A 365 1.27 20.63 27.84
CA TRP A 365 0.21 20.88 26.87
C TRP A 365 0.68 21.79 25.73
N ASP A 366 1.57 22.75 26.02
CA ASP A 366 2.14 23.63 25.01
C ASP A 366 2.96 22.83 23.99
N ASP A 367 3.73 21.82 24.42
CA ASP A 367 4.45 20.91 23.52
C ASP A 367 3.49 20.16 22.58
N ILE A 368 2.36 19.66 23.12
CA ILE A 368 1.37 18.88 22.37
C ILE A 368 0.55 19.77 21.41
N SER A 369 0.12 20.94 21.85
CA SER A 369 -0.61 21.90 20.99
C SER A 369 0.30 22.50 19.91
N ALA A 370 1.59 22.70 20.22
CA ALA A 370 2.62 23.04 19.24
C ALA A 370 2.74 21.94 18.17
N TYR A 371 2.78 20.68 18.57
CA TYR A 371 2.78 19.53 17.65
C TYR A 371 1.54 19.48 16.74
N PHE A 372 0.33 19.65 17.30
CA PHE A 372 -0.90 19.73 16.50
C PHE A 372 -0.91 20.93 15.55
N THR A 373 -0.39 22.08 15.99
CA THR A 373 -0.25 23.27 15.13
C THR A 373 0.63 22.97 13.93
N LEU A 374 1.75 22.27 14.13
CA LEU A 374 2.68 21.95 13.05
C LEU A 374 2.04 20.96 12.04
N LEU A 375 1.33 19.93 12.51
CA LEU A 375 0.56 19.03 11.64
C LEU A 375 -0.45 19.81 10.77
N THR A 376 -1.17 20.76 11.37
CA THR A 376 -2.13 21.61 10.65
C THR A 376 -1.46 22.53 9.64
N GLN A 377 -0.29 23.09 9.95
CA GLN A 377 0.44 23.96 9.02
C GLN A 377 0.96 23.22 7.79
N TYR A 378 1.39 21.97 7.94
CA TYR A 378 1.73 21.11 6.81
C TYR A 378 0.50 20.70 5.99
N GLY A 379 -0.69 20.76 6.58
CA GLY A 379 -1.96 20.43 5.94
C GLY A 379 -2.53 19.05 6.32
N PHE A 380 -1.90 18.33 7.27
CA PHE A 380 -2.38 17.00 7.69
C PHE A 380 -3.76 17.04 8.36
N TYR A 381 -4.08 18.19 8.95
CA TYR A 381 -5.38 18.50 9.52
C TYR A 381 -5.77 19.93 9.17
N THR A 382 -7.05 20.20 9.02
CA THR A 382 -7.60 21.55 8.95
C THR A 382 -7.59 22.22 10.33
N GLU A 383 -7.77 23.55 10.38
CA GLU A 383 -7.91 24.29 11.66
C GLU A 383 -9.15 23.85 12.46
N GLU A 384 -10.22 23.40 11.78
CA GLU A 384 -11.43 22.88 12.42
C GLU A 384 -11.17 21.50 13.05
N GLU A 385 -10.50 20.61 12.31
CA GLU A 385 -10.06 19.31 12.81
C GLU A 385 -9.09 19.48 13.99
N LYS A 386 -8.12 20.40 13.89
CA LYS A 386 -7.23 20.74 15.01
C LYS A 386 -7.99 21.16 16.25
N SER A 387 -8.95 22.07 16.11
CA SER A 387 -9.78 22.53 17.24
C SER A 387 -10.55 21.37 17.89
N THR A 388 -11.01 20.42 17.07
CA THR A 388 -11.70 19.21 17.52
C THR A 388 -10.74 18.28 18.26
N ILE A 389 -9.56 18.00 17.68
CA ILE A 389 -8.48 17.22 18.29
C ILE A 389 -8.10 17.81 19.65
N GLU A 390 -7.82 19.11 19.73
CA GLU A 390 -7.44 19.78 20.98
C GLU A 390 -8.54 19.67 22.04
N SER A 391 -9.82 19.80 21.65
CA SER A 391 -10.94 19.70 22.58
C SER A 391 -11.13 18.31 23.20
N ASN A 392 -10.70 17.25 22.50
CA ASN A 392 -10.78 15.87 22.96
C ASN A 392 -9.49 15.41 23.66
N ALA A 393 -8.32 15.87 23.18
CA ALA A 393 -7.03 15.52 23.75
C ALA A 393 -6.75 16.26 25.07
N LEU A 394 -7.20 17.51 25.24
CA LEU A 394 -6.95 18.28 26.48
C LEU A 394 -7.54 17.61 27.73
N PRO A 395 -8.79 17.12 27.73
CA PRO A 395 -9.32 16.34 28.86
C PRO A 395 -8.50 15.10 29.19
N VAL A 396 -7.97 14.40 28.18
CA VAL A 396 -7.11 13.23 28.37
C VAL A 396 -5.79 13.66 29.03
N PHE A 397 -5.14 14.69 28.49
CA PHE A 397 -3.94 15.30 29.10
C PHE A 397 -4.18 15.71 30.56
N ASP A 398 -5.25 16.46 30.83
CA ASP A 398 -5.60 16.92 32.18
C ASP A 398 -5.85 15.77 33.17
N SER A 399 -6.31 14.62 32.68
CA SER A 399 -6.52 13.43 33.50
C SER A 399 -5.23 12.65 33.83
N LEU A 400 -4.21 12.77 32.97
CA LEU A 400 -2.94 12.06 33.10
C LEU A 400 -1.85 12.91 33.75
N LYS A 401 -1.91 14.24 33.60
CA LYS A 401 -0.82 15.13 33.95
C LYS A 401 -0.44 15.07 35.44
N THR A 402 0.86 15.07 35.67
CA THR A 402 1.49 15.27 36.97
C THR A 402 2.41 16.48 36.86
N GLU A 403 2.21 17.48 37.73
CA GLU A 403 2.99 18.73 37.68
C GLU A 403 2.94 19.42 36.30
N ASP A 404 1.73 19.51 35.72
CA ASP A 404 1.45 20.14 34.43
C ASP A 404 2.12 19.50 33.20
N THR A 405 2.62 18.26 33.33
CA THR A 405 3.21 17.49 32.24
C THR A 405 2.76 16.02 32.26
N ILE A 406 2.88 15.34 31.13
CA ILE A 406 2.69 13.88 31.00
C ILE A 406 4.01 13.21 30.62
N SER A 407 4.11 11.90 30.80
CA SER A 407 5.24 11.10 30.30
C SER A 407 5.07 10.81 28.81
N TYR A 408 6.11 11.06 28.01
CA TYR A 408 6.12 10.60 26.61
C TYR A 408 5.91 9.08 26.56
N GLN A 409 6.71 8.33 27.32
CA GLN A 409 6.70 6.88 27.24
C GLN A 409 5.36 6.30 27.66
N HIS A 410 4.75 6.79 28.74
CA HIS A 410 3.62 6.11 29.40
C HIS A 410 2.25 6.72 29.09
N ASP A 411 2.20 7.98 28.65
CA ASP A 411 0.94 8.73 28.56
C ASP A 411 0.65 9.25 27.14
N PHE A 412 1.68 9.55 26.33
CA PHE A 412 1.48 10.18 25.03
C PHE A 412 0.69 9.31 24.04
N GLY A 413 0.77 7.97 24.15
CA GLY A 413 -0.05 7.07 23.34
C GLY A 413 -1.56 7.30 23.50
N LYS A 414 -2.03 7.75 24.67
CA LYS A 414 -3.44 8.10 24.90
C LYS A 414 -3.83 9.43 24.25
N ILE A 415 -2.87 10.34 24.11
CA ILE A 415 -3.07 11.59 23.36
C ILE A 415 -3.20 11.29 21.87
N ILE A 416 -2.39 10.35 21.35
CA ILE A 416 -2.50 9.89 19.96
C ILE A 416 -3.86 9.23 19.69
N GLU A 417 -4.35 8.36 20.59
CA GLU A 417 -5.71 7.79 20.47
C GLU A 417 -6.76 8.91 20.38
N ALA A 418 -6.71 9.87 21.30
CA ALA A 418 -7.67 10.97 21.31
C ALA A 418 -7.59 11.79 20.03
N MET A 419 -6.40 12.00 19.46
CA MET A 419 -6.23 12.68 18.17
C MET A 419 -6.85 11.89 17.02
N ILE A 420 -6.48 10.61 16.87
CA ILE A 420 -6.90 9.77 15.73
C ILE A 420 -8.41 9.49 15.74
N THR A 421 -9.00 9.27 16.92
CA THR A 421 -10.42 8.93 17.04
C THR A 421 -11.36 10.15 17.02
N SER A 422 -10.80 11.37 17.01
CA SER A 422 -11.58 12.61 17.03
C SER A 422 -11.99 13.13 15.65
N VAL A 423 -11.33 12.67 14.59
CA VAL A 423 -11.51 13.17 13.22
C VAL A 423 -11.54 12.01 12.23
N GLU A 424 -12.05 12.28 11.03
CA GLU A 424 -12.14 11.25 9.99
C GLU A 424 -10.74 10.89 9.49
N LEU A 425 -10.45 9.59 9.49
CA LEU A 425 -9.29 9.03 8.82
C LEU A 425 -9.49 9.17 7.31
N LYS A 426 -8.53 9.77 6.60
CA LYS A 426 -8.51 9.74 5.14
C LYS A 426 -8.18 8.32 4.67
N THR A 427 -9.00 7.80 3.79
CA THR A 427 -8.92 6.48 3.20
C THR A 427 -8.14 6.50 1.88
N PHE A 428 -7.63 5.33 1.53
CA PHE A 428 -6.82 5.06 0.36
C PHE A 428 -7.69 5.05 -0.88
N ALA A 429 -7.17 5.57 -2.00
CA ALA A 429 -7.93 5.65 -3.25
C ALA A 429 -9.28 6.36 -3.06
N GLU A 430 -9.39 7.23 -2.05
CA GLU A 430 -10.49 8.17 -1.97
C GLU A 430 -10.52 8.89 -3.30
N GLN A 431 -11.61 8.70 -4.04
CA GLN A 431 -11.87 9.59 -5.14
C GLN A 431 -12.02 11.00 -4.54
N GLY A 432 -10.91 11.76 -4.47
CA GLY A 432 -10.98 13.08 -5.07
C GLY A 432 -11.63 12.84 -6.42
N PRO A 433 -12.80 13.46 -6.69
CA PRO A 433 -13.67 13.03 -7.78
C PRO A 433 -12.78 12.74 -8.97
N ILE A 434 -12.76 11.47 -9.44
CA ILE A 434 -12.26 11.20 -10.78
C ILE A 434 -13.11 12.13 -11.60
N ASP A 435 -12.54 13.25 -12.00
CA ASP A 435 -13.24 14.13 -12.89
C ASP A 435 -13.29 13.26 -14.14
N PRO A 436 -14.47 12.71 -14.52
CA PRO A 436 -14.52 11.88 -15.70
C PRO A 436 -14.10 12.70 -16.92
N SER A 437 -13.96 14.04 -16.80
CA SER A 437 -13.33 14.89 -17.80
C SER A 437 -11.80 14.83 -17.91
N GLN A 438 -11.12 14.14 -17.00
CA GLN A 438 -9.66 14.08 -16.91
C GLN A 438 -9.09 12.66 -17.03
N VAL A 439 -9.94 11.66 -17.27
CA VAL A 439 -9.51 10.27 -17.47
C VAL A 439 -10.05 9.68 -18.77
N MET A 440 -9.30 8.76 -19.33
CA MET A 440 -9.68 7.88 -20.44
C MET A 440 -9.86 6.47 -19.90
N THR A 441 -10.94 5.80 -20.31
CA THR A 441 -11.14 4.38 -20.02
C THR A 441 -10.34 3.54 -21.02
N ILE A 442 -9.61 2.56 -20.52
CA ILE A 442 -8.89 1.52 -21.26
C ILE A 442 -9.64 0.21 -21.06
N TYR A 443 -9.86 -0.55 -22.14
CA TYR A 443 -10.60 -1.81 -22.09
C TYR A 443 -9.87 -2.90 -22.89
N PRO A 444 -9.20 -3.86 -22.23
CA PRO A 444 -8.63 -5.01 -22.92
C PRO A 444 -9.73 -5.98 -23.34
N ASP A 445 -9.68 -6.49 -24.57
CA ASP A 445 -10.66 -7.44 -25.10
C ASP A 445 -10.75 -8.68 -24.21
N GLU A 446 -11.98 -9.10 -23.89
CA GLU A 446 -12.26 -10.23 -22.98
C GLU A 446 -11.67 -11.57 -23.44
N LYS A 447 -11.27 -11.69 -24.71
CA LYS A 447 -10.65 -12.91 -25.27
C LYS A 447 -9.15 -12.95 -25.11
N LEU A 448 -8.53 -11.87 -24.64
CA LEU A 448 -7.11 -11.89 -24.30
C LEU A 448 -6.88 -12.84 -23.12
N GLN A 449 -5.74 -13.52 -23.15
CA GLN A 449 -5.33 -14.36 -22.02
C GLN A 449 -5.16 -13.52 -20.75
N SER A 450 -5.68 -13.99 -19.62
CA SER A 450 -5.49 -13.35 -18.31
C SER A 450 -4.00 -13.23 -17.95
N ASN A 451 -3.62 -12.14 -17.29
CA ASN A 451 -2.24 -11.82 -16.89
C ASN A 451 -1.24 -11.84 -18.06
N ALA A 452 -1.71 -11.60 -19.29
CA ALA A 452 -0.85 -11.58 -20.46
C ALA A 452 -0.58 -10.18 -21.01
N LEU A 453 -1.38 -9.18 -20.65
CA LEU A 453 -1.18 -7.79 -21.09
C LEU A 453 -0.70 -6.92 -19.93
N PHE A 454 0.55 -6.51 -19.93
CA PHE A 454 1.13 -5.63 -18.92
C PHE A 454 1.14 -4.18 -19.44
N MET A 455 0.73 -3.22 -18.62
CA MET A 455 0.85 -1.80 -18.92
C MET A 455 1.62 -1.08 -17.82
N ALA A 456 2.54 -0.21 -18.23
CA ALA A 456 3.10 0.83 -17.39
C ALA A 456 2.87 2.20 -18.05
N ALA A 457 2.47 3.18 -17.28
CA ALA A 457 2.24 4.54 -17.74
C ALA A 457 2.71 5.54 -16.69
N SER A 458 3.04 6.77 -17.10
CA SER A 458 3.49 7.84 -16.21
C SER A 458 2.91 9.21 -16.56
N VAL A 459 2.90 10.12 -15.60
CA VAL A 459 2.54 11.54 -15.77
C VAL A 459 3.72 12.33 -15.23
N GLU A 460 4.32 13.17 -16.08
CA GLU A 460 5.53 13.94 -15.74
C GLU A 460 6.67 13.06 -15.16
N GLY A 461 6.77 11.80 -15.60
CA GLY A 461 7.78 10.83 -15.18
C GLY A 461 7.46 10.05 -13.90
N ALA A 462 6.30 10.27 -13.27
CA ALA A 462 5.82 9.45 -12.15
C ALA A 462 4.87 8.36 -12.65
N ASN A 463 5.13 7.09 -12.30
CA ASN A 463 4.30 5.96 -12.73
C ASN A 463 2.85 6.11 -12.21
N VAL A 464 1.89 6.21 -13.14
CA VAL A 464 0.45 6.28 -12.90
C VAL A 464 -0.29 4.99 -13.20
N TYR A 465 0.39 4.00 -13.76
CA TYR A 465 -0.13 2.65 -13.89
C TYR A 465 1.07 1.72 -14.02
N ASN A 466 1.03 0.56 -13.39
CA ASN A 466 2.10 -0.42 -13.48
C ASN A 466 1.58 -1.80 -13.07
N ASP A 467 0.74 -2.38 -13.91
CA ASP A 467 0.08 -3.65 -13.60
C ASP A 467 -0.31 -4.44 -14.87
N TRP A 468 -0.72 -5.67 -14.65
CA TRP A 468 -1.39 -6.48 -15.67
C TRP A 468 -2.83 -5.99 -15.83
N LEU A 469 -3.20 -5.71 -17.07
CA LEU A 469 -4.56 -5.38 -17.45
C LEU A 469 -5.42 -6.63 -17.44
N THR A 470 -6.58 -6.56 -16.79
CA THR A 470 -7.54 -7.66 -16.73
C THR A 470 -8.43 -7.66 -17.98
N PRO A 471 -8.42 -8.73 -18.79
CA PRO A 471 -9.30 -8.88 -19.95
C PRO A 471 -10.78 -8.69 -19.58
N GLY A 472 -11.49 -7.87 -20.35
CA GLY A 472 -12.91 -7.65 -20.15
C GLY A 472 -13.28 -6.65 -19.03
N HIS A 473 -12.30 -5.96 -18.46
CA HIS A 473 -12.51 -4.95 -17.41
C HIS A 473 -11.99 -3.56 -17.80
N HIS A 474 -12.65 -2.53 -17.29
CA HIS A 474 -12.27 -1.14 -17.47
C HIS A 474 -11.14 -0.74 -16.52
N GLN A 475 -10.13 -0.11 -17.10
CA GLN A 475 -9.08 0.59 -16.38
C GLN A 475 -9.17 2.08 -16.66
N SER A 476 -9.04 2.93 -15.64
CA SER A 476 -8.96 4.38 -15.85
C SER A 476 -7.50 4.82 -15.95
N LEU A 477 -7.20 5.70 -16.91
CA LEU A 477 -5.87 6.30 -17.10
C LEU A 477 -6.01 7.83 -17.30
N ASP A 478 -5.15 8.63 -16.66
CA ASP A 478 -5.19 10.10 -16.74
C ASP A 478 -4.94 10.58 -18.19
N LEU A 479 -5.69 11.56 -18.68
CA LEU A 479 -5.55 12.09 -20.05
C LEU A 479 -4.16 12.68 -20.35
N SER A 480 -3.40 13.04 -19.32
CA SER A 480 -2.03 13.56 -19.42
C SER A 480 -0.95 12.48 -19.35
N SER A 481 -1.34 11.21 -19.25
CA SER A 481 -0.40 10.09 -19.14
C SER A 481 0.35 9.83 -20.44
N ASP A 482 1.62 9.45 -20.31
CA ASP A 482 2.42 8.76 -21.30
C ASP A 482 2.37 7.25 -21.00
N ILE A 483 2.00 6.43 -21.99
CA ILE A 483 2.11 4.97 -21.87
C ILE A 483 3.57 4.59 -22.12
N ASP A 484 4.30 4.29 -21.04
CA ASP A 484 5.73 3.96 -21.07
C ASP A 484 6.00 2.54 -21.58
N SER A 485 5.11 1.61 -21.24
CA SER A 485 5.16 0.22 -21.68
C SER A 485 3.76 -0.34 -21.85
N LEU A 486 3.52 -1.08 -22.93
CA LEU A 486 2.37 -1.97 -23.06
C LEU A 486 2.86 -3.25 -23.73
N THR A 487 2.97 -4.35 -22.99
CA THR A 487 3.55 -5.60 -23.50
C THR A 487 2.57 -6.75 -23.34
N TYR A 488 2.33 -7.46 -24.44
CA TYR A 488 1.60 -8.73 -24.43
C TYR A 488 2.61 -9.88 -24.34
N SER A 489 2.65 -10.55 -23.19
CA SER A 489 3.65 -11.59 -22.85
C SER A 489 3.53 -12.83 -23.75
N VAL A 490 2.34 -13.11 -24.26
CA VAL A 490 2.09 -14.20 -25.21
C VAL A 490 2.59 -13.77 -26.59
N GLY A 491 3.71 -14.37 -27.00
CA GLY A 491 4.40 -14.01 -28.25
C GLY A 491 5.40 -12.85 -28.11
N GLY A 492 5.48 -12.22 -26.94
CA GLY A 492 6.43 -11.14 -26.65
C GLY A 492 6.19 -9.90 -27.52
N VAL A 493 4.91 -9.54 -27.70
CA VAL A 493 4.50 -8.40 -28.53
C VAL A 493 4.60 -7.13 -27.69
N ASP A 494 5.45 -6.20 -28.12
CA ASP A 494 5.55 -4.85 -27.55
C ASP A 494 4.63 -3.92 -28.33
N CYS A 495 3.68 -3.31 -27.62
CA CYS A 495 2.63 -2.45 -28.15
C CYS A 495 2.79 -0.98 -27.72
N SER A 496 3.91 -0.62 -27.06
CA SER A 496 4.04 0.64 -26.33
C SER A 496 3.89 1.86 -27.24
N ASP A 497 4.55 1.86 -28.39
CA ASP A 497 4.51 2.97 -29.35
C ASP A 497 3.10 3.15 -29.95
N GLU A 498 2.46 2.06 -30.34
CA GLU A 498 1.10 2.06 -30.90
C GLU A 498 0.05 2.46 -29.87
N ALA A 499 0.19 1.98 -28.63
CA ALA A 499 -0.68 2.32 -27.51
C ALA A 499 -0.60 3.81 -27.20
N ASN A 500 0.62 4.35 -27.06
CA ASN A 500 0.81 5.76 -26.76
C ASN A 500 0.28 6.65 -27.90
N ALA A 501 0.48 6.25 -29.16
CA ALA A 501 -0.09 6.98 -30.30
C ALA A 501 -1.62 6.94 -30.32
N ALA A 502 -2.25 5.79 -30.04
CA ALA A 502 -3.70 5.65 -29.96
C ALA A 502 -4.28 6.42 -28.78
N PHE A 503 -3.61 6.38 -27.64
CA PHE A 503 -3.99 7.11 -26.44
C PHE A 503 -3.96 8.62 -26.68
N GLN A 504 -2.88 9.16 -27.20
CA GLN A 504 -2.77 10.59 -27.56
C GLN A 504 -3.85 11.01 -28.58
N GLN A 505 -4.18 10.16 -29.55
CA GLN A 505 -5.28 10.42 -30.47
C GLN A 505 -6.64 10.45 -29.76
N ALA A 506 -6.85 9.55 -28.80
CA ALA A 506 -8.07 9.47 -28.02
C ALA A 506 -8.21 10.72 -27.12
N THR A 507 -7.14 11.13 -26.45
CA THR A 507 -7.14 12.29 -25.54
C THR A 507 -7.28 13.63 -26.28
N ASP A 508 -6.66 13.78 -27.45
CA ASP A 508 -6.81 14.97 -28.31
C ASP A 508 -8.27 15.24 -28.73
N SER A 509 -9.09 14.19 -28.79
CA SER A 509 -10.49 14.25 -29.22
C SER A 509 -11.49 14.06 -28.08
N PHE A 510 -11.01 14.01 -26.85
CA PHE A 510 -11.81 13.72 -25.67
C PHE A 510 -12.86 14.80 -25.39
N ASP A 511 -14.12 14.39 -25.20
CA ASP A 511 -15.22 15.26 -24.77
C ASP A 511 -15.83 14.70 -23.48
N PRO A 512 -15.77 15.43 -22.35
CA PRO A 512 -16.33 14.97 -21.10
C PRO A 512 -17.85 14.75 -21.11
N ASN A 513 -18.56 15.31 -22.09
CA ASN A 513 -20.00 15.12 -22.25
C ASN A 513 -20.34 13.91 -23.14
N SER A 514 -19.33 13.23 -23.69
CA SER A 514 -19.47 12.06 -24.56
C SER A 514 -18.26 11.14 -24.32
N PRO A 515 -18.24 10.44 -23.17
CA PRO A 515 -17.09 9.63 -22.79
C PRO A 515 -16.81 8.54 -23.83
N THR A 516 -15.53 8.31 -24.07
CA THR A 516 -15.00 7.29 -24.96
C THR A 516 -14.09 6.35 -24.18
N GLN A 517 -13.91 5.14 -24.69
CA GLN A 517 -12.93 4.18 -24.19
C GLN A 517 -11.98 3.76 -25.32
N MET A 518 -10.77 3.38 -24.95
CA MET A 518 -9.77 2.78 -25.85
C MET A 518 -9.76 1.27 -25.63
N ASN A 519 -10.26 0.52 -26.62
CA ASN A 519 -10.22 -0.92 -26.62
C ASN A 519 -8.86 -1.43 -27.10
N ILE A 520 -8.33 -2.44 -26.43
CA ILE A 520 -7.06 -3.09 -26.77
C ILE A 520 -7.34 -4.54 -27.18
N ASP A 521 -6.85 -4.94 -28.35
CA ASP A 521 -6.95 -6.31 -28.87
C ASP A 521 -5.61 -6.72 -29.51
N ILE A 522 -5.34 -8.02 -29.61
CA ILE A 522 -4.16 -8.58 -30.26
C ILE A 522 -4.62 -9.49 -31.40
N ARG A 523 -4.43 -9.04 -32.65
CA ARG A 523 -4.82 -9.79 -33.86
C ARG A 523 -3.58 -10.08 -34.70
N ASP A 524 -3.36 -11.36 -35.03
CA ASP A 524 -2.24 -11.80 -35.87
C ASP A 524 -0.86 -11.29 -35.37
N GLU A 525 -0.61 -11.36 -34.05
CA GLU A 525 0.59 -10.83 -33.37
C GLU A 525 0.77 -9.30 -33.52
N GLN A 526 -0.31 -8.57 -33.81
CA GLN A 526 -0.31 -7.11 -33.89
C GLN A 526 -1.30 -6.50 -32.90
N CYS A 527 -0.88 -5.40 -32.29
CA CYS A 527 -1.70 -4.64 -31.36
C CYS A 527 -2.71 -3.79 -32.12
N VAL A 528 -3.98 -3.91 -31.74
CA VAL A 528 -5.10 -3.21 -32.34
C VAL A 528 -5.75 -2.34 -31.27
N PHE A 529 -5.80 -1.04 -31.53
CA PHE A 529 -6.42 -0.06 -30.65
C PHE A 529 -7.63 0.56 -31.35
N GLU A 530 -8.78 0.51 -30.69
CA GLU A 530 -10.02 1.10 -31.21
C GLU A 530 -10.60 2.06 -30.16
N VAL A 531 -10.71 3.34 -30.51
CA VAL A 531 -11.39 4.32 -29.65
C VAL A 531 -12.88 4.31 -29.99
N VAL A 532 -13.70 3.88 -29.04
CA VAL A 532 -15.15 3.71 -29.19
C VAL A 532 -15.90 4.53 -28.13
N PRO A 533 -17.20 4.82 -28.31
CA PRO A 533 -18.01 5.37 -27.23
C PRO A 533 -17.92 4.46 -26.00
N TYR A 534 -17.92 5.04 -24.80
CA TYR A 534 -17.93 4.26 -23.57
C TYR A 534 -19.15 3.32 -23.53
N GLU A 535 -18.90 2.05 -23.26
CA GLU A 535 -19.91 1.01 -23.04
C GLU A 535 -19.78 0.53 -21.60
N GLU A 536 -20.89 0.38 -20.86
CA GLU A 536 -20.81 -0.20 -19.51
C GLU A 536 -20.38 -1.67 -19.59
N GLU A 537 -19.61 -2.12 -18.60
CA GLU A 537 -19.25 -3.54 -18.52
C GLU A 537 -20.53 -4.39 -18.49
N PRO A 538 -20.61 -5.45 -19.29
CA PRO A 538 -21.78 -6.30 -19.27
C PRO A 538 -21.92 -6.96 -17.89
N GLU A 539 -23.00 -6.68 -17.17
CA GLU A 539 -23.37 -7.42 -15.96
C GLU A 539 -23.50 -8.91 -16.32
N LYS A 540 -22.51 -9.72 -15.95
CA LYS A 540 -22.57 -11.17 -16.13
C LYS A 540 -23.64 -11.71 -15.17
N PRO A 541 -24.68 -12.40 -15.67
CA PRO A 541 -25.66 -13.03 -14.79
C PRO A 541 -24.95 -14.05 -13.89
N PRO A 542 -25.41 -14.24 -12.64
CA PRO A 542 -24.83 -15.23 -11.75
C PRO A 542 -24.87 -16.61 -12.41
N VAL A 543 -23.72 -17.29 -12.41
CA VAL A 543 -23.57 -18.61 -12.99
C VAL A 543 -24.41 -19.61 -12.18
N GLU A 544 -25.15 -20.47 -12.87
CA GLU A 544 -25.99 -21.49 -12.22
C GLU A 544 -25.09 -22.50 -11.48
N ASP A 545 -25.47 -22.87 -10.26
CA ASP A 545 -24.71 -23.84 -9.44
C ASP A 545 -24.35 -25.10 -10.25
N GLY A 546 -23.05 -25.41 -10.32
CA GLY A 546 -22.51 -26.56 -11.05
C GLY A 546 -22.17 -26.30 -12.51
N TYR A 547 -22.46 -25.12 -13.06
CA TYR A 547 -21.90 -24.68 -14.33
C TYR A 547 -20.50 -24.09 -14.12
N TRP A 548 -19.68 -24.17 -15.17
CA TRP A 548 -18.38 -23.53 -15.19
C TRP A 548 -18.56 -22.02 -15.12
N ASP A 549 -17.90 -21.43 -14.14
CA ASP A 549 -17.94 -20.01 -13.85
C ASP A 549 -16.60 -19.42 -14.24
N SER A 550 -16.62 -18.51 -15.22
CA SER A 550 -15.42 -17.82 -15.68
C SER A 550 -14.73 -17.02 -14.58
N SER A 551 -15.40 -16.71 -13.47
CA SER A 551 -14.85 -15.97 -12.33
C SER A 551 -14.25 -16.85 -11.23
N VAL A 552 -14.39 -18.18 -11.33
CA VAL A 552 -13.92 -19.13 -10.32
C VAL A 552 -12.64 -19.81 -10.79
N ALA A 553 -11.59 -19.76 -9.96
CA ALA A 553 -10.43 -20.62 -10.15
C ALA A 553 -10.74 -22.03 -9.64
N TYR A 554 -10.40 -23.03 -10.45
CA TYR A 554 -10.67 -24.42 -10.13
C TYR A 554 -9.40 -25.11 -9.66
N GLN A 555 -9.40 -25.52 -8.40
CA GLN A 555 -8.30 -26.23 -7.75
C GLN A 555 -8.12 -27.65 -8.30
N GLU A 556 -6.98 -28.28 -7.98
CA GLU A 556 -6.71 -29.68 -8.34
C GLU A 556 -7.85 -30.59 -7.86
N CYS A 557 -8.42 -31.36 -8.79
CA CYS A 557 -9.51 -32.30 -8.51
C CYS A 557 -10.76 -31.65 -7.89
N SER A 558 -11.12 -30.46 -8.39
CA SER A 558 -12.36 -29.77 -8.02
C SER A 558 -13.63 -30.59 -8.33
N GLU A 559 -14.76 -30.12 -7.78
CA GLU A 559 -16.06 -30.61 -8.19
C GLU A 559 -16.23 -30.45 -9.71
N PRO A 560 -16.86 -31.43 -10.40
CA PRO A 560 -17.13 -31.33 -11.82
C PRO A 560 -18.04 -30.15 -12.17
N VAL A 561 -17.79 -29.55 -13.33
CA VAL A 561 -18.56 -28.42 -13.86
C VAL A 561 -19.18 -28.73 -15.21
N ILE A 562 -20.32 -28.11 -15.47
CA ILE A 562 -20.99 -28.14 -16.77
C ILE A 562 -20.49 -26.96 -17.60
N TYR A 563 -19.91 -27.23 -18.76
CA TYR A 563 -19.50 -26.18 -19.70
C TYR A 563 -20.10 -26.45 -21.09
N GLU A 564 -20.66 -25.42 -21.71
CA GLU A 564 -21.14 -25.47 -23.09
C GLU A 564 -19.96 -25.14 -24.02
N ASP A 565 -19.35 -26.18 -24.58
CA ASP A 565 -18.25 -26.00 -25.53
C ASP A 565 -18.77 -25.59 -26.93
N GLU A 566 -17.94 -24.85 -27.68
CA GLU A 566 -18.34 -24.28 -28.98
C GLU A 566 -18.62 -25.34 -30.08
N GLU A 567 -18.17 -26.59 -29.90
CA GLU A 567 -18.18 -27.65 -30.92
C GLU A 567 -19.05 -28.89 -30.57
N GLY A 568 -19.55 -29.02 -29.34
CA GLY A 568 -20.01 -30.30 -28.79
C GLY A 568 -21.12 -30.23 -27.72
N GLY A 569 -21.59 -29.03 -27.33
CA GLY A 569 -22.72 -28.80 -26.41
C GLY A 569 -22.35 -28.91 -24.92
N GLU A 570 -23.34 -28.84 -24.02
CA GLU A 570 -23.12 -28.98 -22.58
C GLU A 570 -22.46 -30.32 -22.22
N ARG A 571 -21.30 -30.25 -21.57
CA ARG A 571 -20.53 -31.41 -21.10
C ARG A 571 -20.02 -31.20 -19.69
N VAL A 572 -19.75 -32.32 -19.03
CA VAL A 572 -19.21 -32.33 -17.67
C VAL A 572 -17.70 -32.51 -17.72
N TYR A 573 -16.99 -31.52 -17.19
CA TYR A 573 -15.55 -31.50 -17.07
C TYR A 573 -15.15 -31.56 -15.60
N GLN A 574 -14.03 -32.21 -15.31
CA GLN A 574 -13.39 -32.13 -14.00
C GLN A 574 -11.98 -31.59 -14.20
N ASN A 575 -11.60 -30.63 -13.36
CA ASN A 575 -10.25 -30.13 -13.36
C ASN A 575 -9.32 -31.17 -12.74
N GLN A 576 -8.32 -31.62 -13.48
CA GLN A 576 -7.29 -32.51 -12.98
C GLN A 576 -6.14 -31.77 -12.33
N TRP A 577 -5.92 -30.51 -12.70
CA TRP A 577 -4.86 -29.66 -12.18
C TRP A 577 -5.45 -28.35 -11.65
N TYR A 578 -4.66 -27.28 -11.61
CA TYR A 578 -5.18 -25.94 -11.35
C TYR A 578 -5.58 -25.25 -12.65
N SER A 579 -6.72 -24.57 -12.67
CA SER A 579 -7.19 -23.75 -13.79
C SER A 579 -7.52 -22.37 -13.26
N ASN A 580 -6.97 -21.33 -13.87
CA ASN A 580 -7.28 -19.96 -13.47
C ASN A 580 -8.76 -19.64 -13.76
N ALA A 581 -9.26 -18.58 -13.16
CA ALA A 581 -10.49 -17.95 -13.63
C ALA A 581 -10.31 -17.59 -15.13
N GLY A 582 -11.35 -17.79 -15.94
CA GLY A 582 -11.33 -17.56 -17.38
C GLY A 582 -10.79 -18.72 -18.23
N ASP A 583 -9.99 -19.62 -17.66
CA ASP A 583 -9.47 -20.81 -18.35
C ASP A 583 -10.59 -21.86 -18.54
N ALA A 584 -11.33 -21.72 -19.62
CA ALA A 584 -12.46 -22.57 -19.93
C ALA A 584 -12.06 -24.01 -20.30
N PRO A 585 -12.94 -25.00 -20.08
CA PRO A 585 -12.73 -26.33 -20.62
C PRO A 585 -12.59 -26.34 -22.14
N ASP A 586 -11.45 -26.82 -22.63
CA ASP A 586 -11.17 -26.94 -24.07
C ASP A 586 -11.56 -28.35 -24.55
N TYR A 587 -12.55 -28.42 -25.45
CA TYR A 587 -13.03 -29.66 -26.04
C TYR A 587 -11.93 -30.44 -26.76
N GLN A 588 -11.13 -29.76 -27.58
CA GLN A 588 -10.12 -30.39 -28.42
C GLN A 588 -8.95 -30.89 -27.57
N ALA A 589 -8.50 -30.10 -26.59
CA ALA A 589 -7.45 -30.50 -25.65
C ALA A 589 -7.89 -31.70 -24.78
N ALA A 590 -9.13 -31.69 -24.28
CA ALA A 590 -9.70 -32.80 -23.52
C ALA A 590 -9.85 -34.07 -24.37
N ASN A 591 -10.28 -33.94 -25.62
CA ASN A 591 -10.46 -35.05 -26.56
C ASN A 591 -9.12 -35.64 -27.03
N ASP A 592 -8.12 -34.79 -27.28
CA ASP A 592 -6.77 -35.22 -27.63
C ASP A 592 -6.10 -35.97 -26.48
N SER A 593 -6.35 -35.56 -25.23
CA SER A 593 -5.93 -36.30 -24.03
C SER A 593 -6.48 -37.73 -24.01
N MET A 594 -7.77 -37.94 -24.34
CA MET A 594 -8.39 -39.27 -24.42
C MET A 594 -7.75 -40.20 -25.47
N SER A 595 -7.18 -39.62 -26.54
CA SER A 595 -6.59 -40.38 -27.64
C SER A 595 -5.14 -40.82 -27.38
N SER A 596 -4.51 -40.29 -26.33
CA SER A 596 -3.12 -40.50 -25.99
C SER A 596 -2.95 -41.52 -24.84
N GLU A 597 -1.84 -42.27 -24.82
CA GLU A 597 -1.47 -43.11 -23.67
C GLU A 597 -0.80 -42.30 -22.52
N TRP A 598 -0.59 -40.99 -22.71
CA TRP A 598 0.12 -40.09 -21.81
C TRP A 598 -0.66 -38.78 -21.66
N ASN A 599 -1.12 -38.45 -20.45
CA ASN A 599 -1.91 -37.24 -20.18
C ASN A 599 -1.23 -36.00 -20.80
N THR A 600 -1.92 -35.31 -21.71
CA THR A 600 -1.34 -34.27 -22.59
C THR A 600 -1.13 -32.91 -21.91
N GLY A 601 -1.36 -32.82 -20.59
CA GLY A 601 -1.26 -31.58 -19.84
C GLY A 601 -2.50 -30.69 -19.94
N ALA A 602 -3.64 -31.21 -20.40
CA ALA A 602 -4.91 -30.52 -20.33
C ALA A 602 -5.38 -30.43 -18.87
N ASN A 603 -5.75 -29.22 -18.42
CA ASN A 603 -6.30 -29.00 -17.08
C ASN A 603 -7.69 -29.64 -16.94
N TRP A 604 -8.56 -29.44 -17.93
CA TRP A 604 -9.93 -29.95 -17.94
C TRP A 604 -10.06 -31.26 -18.71
N LEU A 605 -10.63 -32.28 -18.08
CA LEU A 605 -10.89 -33.57 -18.72
C LEU A 605 -12.36 -33.99 -18.62
N PHE A 606 -12.82 -34.80 -19.58
CA PHE A 606 -14.17 -35.38 -19.56
C PHE A 606 -14.34 -36.38 -18.41
N VAL A 607 -15.35 -36.15 -17.57
CA VAL A 607 -15.68 -37.04 -16.43
C VAL A 607 -16.24 -38.39 -16.89
N ASP A 608 -16.77 -38.47 -18.10
CA ASP A 608 -17.34 -39.70 -18.67
C ASP A 608 -16.29 -40.80 -18.94
N ASP A 609 -14.99 -40.47 -18.94
CA ASP A 609 -13.90 -41.46 -18.94
C ASP A 609 -13.44 -41.74 -17.49
N PRO A 610 -13.63 -42.96 -16.96
CA PRO A 610 -13.23 -43.32 -15.59
C PRO A 610 -11.75 -43.12 -15.27
N LYS A 611 -10.88 -42.98 -16.29
CA LYS A 611 -9.44 -42.68 -16.10
C LYS A 611 -9.16 -41.22 -15.77
N ASN A 612 -10.12 -40.34 -16.09
CA ASN A 612 -10.01 -38.89 -15.95
C ASN A 612 -10.73 -38.37 -14.68
N ILE A 613 -11.37 -39.26 -13.94
CA ILE A 613 -11.97 -38.94 -12.65
C ILE A 613 -10.89 -38.98 -11.57
N CYS A 614 -10.70 -37.87 -10.86
CA CYS A 614 -9.87 -37.84 -9.67
C CYS A 614 -10.45 -38.76 -8.58
N ASN A 615 -9.63 -39.62 -7.95
CA ASN A 615 -10.07 -40.52 -6.87
C ASN A 615 -9.91 -39.90 -5.48
#